data_AF-A0A2A5FKC5-F1
#
_entry.id   AF-A0A2A5FKC5-F1
#
_cell.length_a   1.000
_cell.length_b   1.000
_cell.length_c   1.000
_cell.angle_alpha   90.00
_cell.angle_beta   90.00
_cell.angle_gamma   90.00
#
_symmetry.space_group_name_H-M   'P 1'
#
loop_
_entity.id
_entity.type
_entity.pdbx_description
1 polymer ?
#
loop_
_entity_poly.entity_id
_entity_poly.type
_entity_poly.pdbx_seq_one_letter_code
_entity_poly.pdbx_strand_id
1 'polypeptide(L)'
;MKNLLTMSLVICLSFSISSCCDTPVDCCDNHTLVTVRDYTGLDGCGLVLETENGVLEAYNFAECGVIIEEGMVLCVDYDEVEAASICMVGPIVEVTYCELVE
;
A
#
# COMPACT_ATOMS: atom_id res chain seq x y z
N MET A 1 -59.72 2.96 -6.27
CA MET A 1 -59.11 2.71 -4.94
C MET A 1 -58.57 1.28 -5.03
N LYS A 2 -57.35 1.06 -5.53
CA LYS A 2 -56.01 1.15 -4.89
C LYS A 2 -55.82 0.21 -3.71
N ASN A 3 -55.56 -1.07 -3.99
CA ASN A 3 -54.89 -2.02 -3.09
C ASN A 3 -54.74 -3.36 -3.83
N LEU A 4 -53.69 -3.61 -4.62
CA LEU A 4 -52.27 -3.72 -4.26
C LEU A 4 -51.99 -4.89 -3.31
N LEU A 5 -52.22 -6.11 -3.76
CA LEU A 5 -51.69 -7.32 -3.11
C LEU A 5 -51.34 -8.34 -4.18
N THR A 6 -50.21 -9.02 -3.98
CA THR A 6 -49.65 -10.15 -4.74
C THR A 6 -48.98 -9.83 -6.08
N MET A 7 -47.85 -9.11 -6.05
CA MET A 7 -46.76 -9.35 -7.01
C MET A 7 -45.55 -9.84 -6.24
N SER A 8 -45.34 -11.14 -6.37
CA SER A 8 -44.11 -11.84 -6.03
C SER A 8 -42.95 -11.17 -6.76
N LEU A 9 -41.99 -10.61 -6.04
CA LEU A 9 -40.60 -10.58 -6.48
C LEU A 9 -39.71 -10.47 -5.24
N VAL A 10 -39.16 -11.61 -4.87
CA VAL A 10 -38.14 -11.77 -3.84
C VAL A 10 -36.92 -10.91 -4.23
N ILE A 11 -36.85 -9.70 -3.69
CA ILE A 11 -35.64 -8.87 -3.72
C ILE A 11 -34.89 -9.16 -2.43
N CYS A 12 -34.25 -10.33 -2.39
CA CYS A 12 -33.17 -10.63 -1.45
C CYS A 12 -31.85 -10.53 -2.21
N LEU A 13 -31.49 -9.31 -2.61
CA LEU A 13 -30.13 -9.02 -3.06
C LEU A 13 -29.37 -8.42 -1.88
N SER A 14 -29.16 -9.24 -0.86
CA SER A 14 -28.18 -8.99 0.19
C SER A 14 -26.79 -9.11 -0.43
N PHE A 15 -26.33 -8.04 -1.06
CA PHE A 15 -24.95 -7.89 -1.53
C PHE A 15 -24.08 -7.67 -0.30
N SER A 16 -23.71 -8.76 0.37
CA SER A 16 -22.71 -8.72 1.44
C SER A 16 -21.35 -8.74 0.77
N ILE A 17 -20.80 -7.56 0.47
CA ILE A 17 -19.38 -7.39 0.16
C ILE A 17 -18.62 -7.54 1.48
N SER A 18 -18.47 -8.77 1.94
CA SER A 18 -17.48 -9.12 2.96
C SER A 18 -16.12 -9.21 2.25
N SER A 19 -15.41 -8.09 2.14
CA SER A 19 -13.97 -8.12 1.89
C SER A 19 -13.30 -8.52 3.20
N CYS A 20 -13.31 -9.82 3.50
CA CYS A 20 -12.51 -10.40 4.58
C CYS A 20 -11.16 -10.77 3.97
N CYS A 21 -10.14 -10.04 4.40
CA CYS A 21 -8.77 -10.28 4.03
C CYS A 21 -8.25 -11.43 4.90
N ASP A 22 -8.18 -12.64 4.33
CA ASP A 22 -7.78 -13.87 5.01
C ASP A 22 -6.50 -14.45 4.39
N THR A 23 -5.38 -13.72 4.46
CA THR A 23 -4.04 -14.29 4.25
C THR A 23 -3.03 -13.64 5.22
N PRO A 24 -1.94 -14.34 5.59
CA PRO A 24 -1.04 -13.87 6.65
C PRO A 24 -0.16 -12.69 6.24
N VAL A 25 -0.14 -12.27 4.96
CA VAL A 25 0.69 -11.17 4.45
C VAL A 25 -0.07 -10.48 3.32
N ASP A 26 -1.17 -9.80 3.62
CA ASP A 26 -1.93 -9.06 2.61
C ASP A 26 -1.99 -7.58 2.95
N CYS A 27 -1.68 -6.77 1.95
CA CYS A 27 -2.15 -5.40 1.89
C CYS A 27 -3.63 -5.44 1.57
N CYS A 28 -4.43 -5.54 2.62
CA CYS A 28 -5.87 -5.41 2.52
C CYS A 28 -6.16 -3.98 2.06
N ASP A 29 -6.91 -3.85 0.97
CA ASP A 29 -7.09 -2.61 0.19
C ASP A 29 -5.91 -2.33 -0.77
N ASN A 30 -6.16 -1.58 -1.86
CA ASN A 30 -5.29 -1.46 -3.06
C ASN A 30 -3.90 -0.79 -2.81
N HIS A 31 -3.29 -1.01 -1.66
CA HIS A 31 -1.96 -0.57 -1.29
C HIS A 31 -0.89 -1.43 -1.96
N THR A 32 0.32 -0.88 -2.02
CA THR A 32 1.47 -1.56 -2.60
C THR A 32 2.23 -2.30 -1.50
N LEU A 33 2.40 -3.61 -1.67
CA LEU A 33 3.28 -4.41 -0.81
C LEU A 33 4.75 -4.12 -1.16
N VAL A 34 5.54 -3.75 -0.17
CA VAL A 34 6.95 -3.41 -0.34
C VAL A 34 7.83 -4.08 0.71
N THR A 35 9.09 -4.33 0.35
CA THR A 35 10.13 -4.75 1.29
C THR A 35 11.13 -3.62 1.47
N VAL A 36 11.43 -3.27 2.72
CA VAL A 36 12.46 -2.27 3.05
C VAL A 36 13.83 -2.87 2.78
N ARG A 37 14.65 -2.18 1.98
CA ARG A 37 16.03 -2.56 1.69
C ARG A 37 17.03 -1.47 2.01
N ASP A 38 18.19 -1.84 2.50
CA ASP A 38 19.32 -0.98 2.80
C ASP A 38 20.28 -0.97 1.62
N TYR A 39 20.24 0.14 0.89
CA TYR A 39 21.14 0.41 -0.22
C TYR A 39 22.31 1.30 0.21
N THR A 40 22.55 1.45 1.52
CA THR A 40 23.71 2.20 2.04
C THR A 40 25.01 1.68 1.44
N GLY A 41 25.83 2.59 0.94
CA GLY A 41 27.07 2.27 0.23
C GLY A 41 26.96 2.33 -1.29
N LEU A 42 25.73 2.43 -1.83
CA LEU A 42 25.47 2.99 -3.16
C LEU A 42 25.33 4.51 -3.05
N ASP A 43 25.87 5.23 -4.04
CA ASP A 43 26.06 6.68 -4.03
C ASP A 43 24.84 7.47 -3.51
N GLY A 44 24.87 7.84 -2.23
CA GLY A 44 23.83 8.65 -1.59
C GLY A 44 22.51 7.94 -1.27
N CYS A 45 22.45 6.60 -1.41
CA CYS A 45 21.30 5.81 -1.00
C CYS A 45 21.32 5.50 0.49
N GLY A 46 20.13 5.31 1.05
CA GLY A 46 19.89 4.76 2.39
C GLY A 46 18.91 3.59 2.30
N LEU A 47 17.89 3.58 3.15
CA LEU A 47 16.77 2.65 3.01
C LEU A 47 15.88 3.03 1.83
N VAL A 48 15.41 2.03 1.09
CA VAL A 48 14.53 2.14 -0.09
C VAL A 48 13.39 1.13 0.01
N LEU A 49 12.38 1.28 -0.83
CA LEU A 49 11.23 0.37 -0.88
C LEU A 49 11.30 -0.48 -2.15
N GLU A 50 11.55 -1.78 -2.00
CA GLU A 50 11.47 -2.74 -3.11
C GLU A 50 10.03 -3.21 -3.30
N THR A 51 9.55 -3.05 -4.53
CA THR A 51 8.26 -3.56 -5.01
C THR A 51 8.50 -4.71 -5.99
N GLU A 52 7.44 -5.38 -6.43
CA GLU A 52 7.53 -6.34 -7.55
C GLU A 52 7.96 -5.69 -8.89
N ASN A 53 7.74 -4.38 -9.04
CA ASN A 53 7.93 -3.64 -10.29
C ASN A 53 9.22 -2.80 -10.31
N GLY A 54 9.96 -2.73 -9.21
CA GLY A 54 11.17 -1.92 -9.10
C GLY A 54 11.38 -1.34 -7.70
N VAL A 55 12.31 -0.41 -7.61
CA VAL A 55 12.70 0.26 -6.36
C VAL A 55 12.07 1.65 -6.31
N LEU A 56 11.58 2.08 -5.15
CA LEU A 56 11.11 3.44 -4.90
C LEU A 56 12.05 4.12 -3.90
N GLU A 57 12.38 5.38 -4.18
CA GLU A 57 13.13 6.24 -3.28
C GLU A 57 12.17 7.11 -2.46
N ALA A 58 11.74 6.60 -1.31
CA ALA A 58 10.84 7.32 -0.42
C ALA A 58 11.63 8.29 0.48
N TYR A 59 11.25 9.57 0.50
CA TYR A 59 11.97 10.59 1.29
C TYR A 59 11.39 10.82 2.69
N ASN A 60 10.17 10.33 2.97
CA ASN A 60 9.42 10.61 4.20
C ASN A 60 8.94 9.37 4.96
N PHE A 61 9.42 8.15 4.68
CA PHE A 61 8.92 6.95 5.36
C PHE A 61 9.19 6.93 6.89
N ALA A 62 10.03 7.83 7.42
CA ALA A 62 10.13 8.07 8.86
C ALA A 62 8.80 8.57 9.49
N GLU A 63 7.85 9.04 8.67
CA GLU A 63 6.53 9.51 9.09
C GLU A 63 5.53 8.37 9.33
N CYS A 64 5.91 7.11 9.04
CA CYS A 64 5.08 5.93 9.24
C CYS A 64 4.75 5.60 10.71
N GLY A 65 5.26 6.37 11.66
CA GLY A 65 4.98 6.17 13.09
C GLY A 65 5.61 4.90 13.68
N VAL A 66 6.40 4.16 12.89
CA VAL A 66 7.16 2.97 13.27
C VAL A 66 8.63 3.18 12.96
N ILE A 67 9.51 2.45 13.67
CA ILE A 67 10.94 2.43 13.34
C ILE A 67 11.10 1.51 12.14
N ILE A 68 11.55 2.07 11.02
CA ILE A 68 11.75 1.35 9.77
C ILE A 68 13.15 0.75 9.73
N GLU A 69 13.24 -0.57 9.52
CA GLU A 69 14.48 -1.33 9.47
C GLU A 69 14.54 -2.24 8.24
N GLU A 70 15.76 -2.64 7.85
CA GLU A 70 16.01 -3.62 6.79
C GLU A 70 15.12 -4.86 6.92
N GLY A 71 14.51 -5.27 5.81
CA GLY A 71 13.75 -6.51 5.71
C GLY A 71 12.32 -6.44 6.22
N MET A 72 11.88 -5.30 6.76
CA MET A 72 10.46 -5.08 7.08
C MET A 72 9.61 -5.13 5.81
N VAL A 73 8.41 -5.68 5.94
CA VAL A 73 7.41 -5.70 4.87
C VAL A 73 6.31 -4.73 5.23
N LEU A 74 6.01 -3.80 4.33
CA LEU A 74 5.02 -2.74 4.56
C LEU A 74 3.97 -2.76 3.45
N CYS A 75 2.78 -2.30 3.80
CA CYS A 75 1.78 -1.85 2.84
C CYS A 75 1.86 -0.35 2.74
N VAL A 76 2.03 0.20 1.54
CA VAL A 76 2.20 1.64 1.33
C VAL A 76 1.31 2.18 0.21
N ASP A 77 0.84 3.41 0.38
CA ASP A 77 0.41 4.27 -0.74
C ASP A 77 1.45 5.36 -0.91
N TYR A 78 1.60 5.81 -2.15
CA TYR A 78 2.57 6.85 -2.47
C TYR A 78 2.19 7.65 -3.71
N ASP A 79 2.70 8.87 -3.77
CA ASP A 79 2.66 9.72 -4.96
C ASP A 79 4.09 9.93 -5.48
N GLU A 80 4.29 9.80 -6.79
CA GLU A 80 5.57 10.17 -7.42
C GLU A 80 5.76 11.69 -7.40
N VAL A 81 6.98 12.12 -7.10
CA VAL A 81 7.34 13.54 -7.06
C VAL A 81 8.51 13.85 -7.99
N GLU A 82 8.46 15.01 -8.64
CA GLU A 82 9.59 15.50 -9.43
C GLU A 82 10.65 16.11 -8.51
N ALA A 83 11.61 15.30 -8.10
CA ALA A 83 12.75 15.71 -7.29
C ALA A 83 14.07 15.24 -7.92
N ALA A 84 15.17 15.86 -7.49
CA ALA A 84 16.51 15.43 -7.86
C ALA A 84 17.12 14.65 -6.69
N SER A 85 17.62 13.44 -6.96
CA SER A 85 18.41 12.67 -6.01
C SER A 85 19.72 12.24 -6.64
N ILE A 86 20.70 11.94 -5.79
CA ILE A 86 21.93 11.28 -6.20
C ILE A 86 21.82 9.75 -6.17
N CYS A 87 20.86 9.20 -5.41
CA CYS A 87 20.66 7.76 -5.28
C CYS A 87 20.17 7.15 -6.61
N MET A 88 19.17 7.77 -7.26
CA MET A 88 18.75 7.46 -8.64
C MET A 88 18.40 5.98 -8.90
N VAL A 89 17.97 5.25 -7.86
CA VAL A 89 17.61 3.81 -7.95
C VAL A 89 16.21 3.57 -8.50
N GLY A 90 15.39 4.62 -8.54
CA GLY A 90 14.01 4.58 -8.98
C GLY A 90 13.32 5.94 -8.90
N PRO A 91 11.99 6.00 -9.13
CA PRO A 91 11.24 7.22 -8.90
C PRO A 91 11.29 7.62 -7.43
N ILE A 92 11.29 8.93 -7.20
CA ILE A 92 11.21 9.51 -5.86
C ILE A 92 9.74 9.64 -5.51
N VAL A 93 9.37 9.20 -4.31
CA VAL A 93 7.97 9.12 -3.88
C VAL A 93 7.75 9.74 -2.50
N GLU A 94 6.58 10.33 -2.32
CA GLU A 94 6.02 10.70 -1.01
C GLU A 94 5.10 9.57 -0.56
N VAL A 95 5.41 8.93 0.56
CA VAL A 95 4.56 7.92 1.18
C VAL A 95 3.39 8.62 1.88
N THR A 96 2.18 8.31 1.46
CA THR A 96 0.93 8.91 1.97
C THR A 96 0.18 7.99 2.93
N TYR A 97 0.47 6.68 2.86
CA TYR A 97 0.00 5.66 3.79
C TYR A 97 1.10 4.63 4.02
N CYS A 98 1.22 4.12 5.24
CA CYS A 98 2.07 2.98 5.52
C CYS A 98 1.64 2.21 6.76
N GLU A 99 1.70 0.88 6.65
CA GLU A 99 1.39 -0.06 7.71
C GLU A 99 2.37 -1.23 7.67
N LEU A 100 2.82 -1.69 8.84
CA LEU A 100 3.68 -2.86 8.96
C LEU A 100 2.85 -4.13 8.77
N VAL A 101 3.33 -5.04 7.93
CA VAL A 101 2.76 -6.37 7.79
C VAL A 101 3.45 -7.31 8.77
N GLU A 102 2.68 -7.91 9.69
CA GLU A 102 3.17 -8.83 10.73
C GLU A 102 3.40 -10.27 10.24
#